data_AF-A0A6A4RIL3-F1
#
_entry.id   AF-A0A6A4RIL3-F1
#
_cell.length_a   1.000
_cell.length_b   1.000
_cell.length_c   1.000
_cell.angle_alpha   90.00
_cell.angle_beta   90.00
_cell.angle_gamma   90.00
#
_symmetry.space_group_name_H-M   'P 1'
#
loop_
_entity.id
_entity.type
_entity.pdbx_description
1 polymer ?
#
loop_
_entity_poly.entity_id
_entity_poly.type
_entity_poly.pdbx_seq_one_letter_code
_entity_poly.pdbx_strand_id
1 'polypeptide(L)'
;MGTWGYKVGEDDAFCDVYNFYFDIYNQGASPEEASERVLDEMSDNFSDFEDRYEAFLALAFAQWETQHKDIRVLEETERFITTGESLEIWSERGGDETLIKRRRSALHSFLRKLSKPRRSKKRRAHKVPEFKETILVDLLAPDNRKALKIQENYLDGKFLHTSATVMWGEGGGSIFHSDRSGLMIIGEWLGPQNLRVCFLNAIRDDLIFGMGNPNEAFFCGDSVTLAYEFSD
;
A
#
# COMPACT_ATOMS: atom_id res chain seq x y z
N MET A 1 -14.70 24.06 10.43
CA MET A 1 -14.87 23.78 11.87
C MET A 1 -15.47 22.39 11.97
N GLY A 2 -14.69 21.40 12.39
CA GLY A 2 -15.11 20.01 12.48
C GLY A 2 -16.26 19.83 13.47
N THR A 3 -17.10 18.81 13.24
CA THR A 3 -18.16 18.44 14.19
C THR A 3 -17.54 17.49 15.21
N TRP A 4 -17.29 17.98 16.42
CA TRP A 4 -16.74 17.18 17.51
C TRP A 4 -17.82 16.20 17.98
N GLY A 5 -17.55 14.91 17.84
CA GLY A 5 -18.48 13.86 18.23
C GLY A 5 -18.22 13.38 19.65
N TYR A 6 -19.27 13.15 20.46
CA TYR A 6 -19.11 12.71 21.84
C TYR A 6 -18.51 11.30 21.97
N LYS A 7 -18.43 10.52 20.89
CA LYS A 7 -17.88 9.16 20.95
C LYS A 7 -16.36 9.20 20.96
N VAL A 8 -15.76 8.20 21.60
CA VAL A 8 -14.31 7.98 21.53
C VAL A 8 -13.95 7.66 20.08
N GLY A 9 -13.00 8.41 19.52
CA GLY A 9 -12.55 8.29 18.13
C GLY A 9 -13.23 9.20 17.11
N GLU A 10 -14.02 10.18 17.55
CA GLU A 10 -14.58 11.26 16.70
C GLU A 10 -13.82 12.59 16.88
N ASP A 11 -12.60 12.53 17.42
CA ASP A 11 -11.72 13.65 17.71
C ASP A 11 -10.47 13.62 16.79
N ASP A 12 -10.00 14.78 16.34
CA ASP A 12 -8.89 14.88 15.39
C ASP A 12 -7.57 14.36 16.01
N ALA A 13 -7.26 14.73 17.26
CA ALA A 13 -6.06 14.27 17.95
C ALA A 13 -6.09 12.75 18.19
N PHE A 14 -7.28 12.20 18.48
CA PHE A 14 -7.45 10.75 18.52
C PHE A 14 -7.09 10.11 17.18
N CYS A 15 -7.65 10.66 16.08
CA CYS A 15 -7.47 10.10 14.75
C CYS A 15 -6.00 10.13 14.33
N ASP A 16 -5.30 11.23 14.59
CA ASP A 16 -3.88 11.39 14.25
C ASP A 16 -3.02 10.37 15.00
N VAL A 17 -3.17 10.27 16.32
CA VAL A 17 -2.41 9.30 17.14
C VAL A 17 -2.72 7.86 16.74
N TYR A 18 -3.99 7.56 16.50
CA TYR A 18 -4.42 6.22 16.11
C TYR A 18 -3.89 5.84 14.72
N ASN A 19 -3.96 6.75 13.74
CA ASN A 19 -3.47 6.52 12.40
C ASN A 19 -1.95 6.36 12.39
N PHE A 20 -1.21 7.22 13.10
CA PHE A 20 0.24 7.13 13.19
C PHE A 20 0.70 5.80 13.80
N TYR A 21 0.06 5.35 14.88
CA TYR A 21 0.31 4.01 15.44
C TYR A 21 0.14 2.92 14.37
N PHE A 22 -0.96 2.97 13.61
CA PHE A 22 -1.25 1.96 12.60
C PHE A 22 -0.40 2.08 11.35
N ASP A 23 0.13 3.25 10.99
CA ASP A 23 1.09 3.39 9.90
C ASP A 23 2.39 2.64 10.22
N ILE A 24 2.91 2.83 11.43
CA ILE A 24 4.09 2.09 11.93
C ILE A 24 3.78 0.60 12.02
N TYR A 25 2.64 0.24 12.62
CA TYR A 25 2.19 -1.14 12.71
C TYR A 25 1.83 -1.76 11.35
N ASN A 26 1.54 -1.02 10.30
CA ASN A 26 1.29 -1.64 8.99
C ASN A 26 2.60 -1.85 8.22
N GLN A 27 3.66 -1.09 8.55
CA GLN A 27 5.00 -1.23 7.95
C GLN A 27 5.84 -2.39 8.52
N GLY A 28 5.39 -3.06 9.57
CA GLY A 28 6.02 -4.28 10.08
C GLY A 28 6.52 -4.20 11.53
N ALA A 29 6.54 -3.01 12.12
CA ALA A 29 6.97 -2.78 13.51
C ALA A 29 6.20 -3.62 14.53
N SER A 30 6.81 -3.92 15.67
CA SER A 30 6.08 -4.59 16.76
C SER A 30 5.04 -3.64 17.40
N PRO A 31 3.99 -4.14 18.06
CA PRO A 31 3.06 -3.28 18.80
C PRO A 31 3.70 -2.40 19.88
N GLU A 32 4.78 -2.89 20.48
CA GLU A 32 5.57 -2.19 21.51
C GLU A 32 6.39 -1.07 20.88
N GLU A 33 7.08 -1.36 19.78
CA GLU A 33 7.81 -0.36 19.00
C GLU A 33 6.88 0.73 18.47
N ALA A 34 5.70 0.37 17.92
CA ALA A 34 4.70 1.34 17.49
C ALA A 34 4.20 2.21 18.65
N SER A 35 4.09 1.64 19.86
CA SER A 35 3.67 2.38 21.05
C SER A 35 4.75 3.37 21.50
N GLU A 36 6.00 2.95 21.60
CA GLU A 36 7.11 3.81 22.02
C GLU A 36 7.35 4.92 20.99
N ARG A 37 7.25 4.63 19.70
CA ARG A 37 7.34 5.66 18.65
C ARG A 37 6.21 6.69 18.71
N VAL A 38 4.98 6.28 19.03
CA VAL A 38 3.88 7.24 19.27
C VAL A 38 4.19 8.13 20.46
N LEU A 39 4.68 7.57 21.57
CA LEU A 39 5.00 8.34 22.77
C LEU A 39 6.16 9.32 22.55
N ASP A 40 7.12 8.98 21.69
CA ASP A 40 8.27 9.81 21.34
C ASP A 40 7.91 10.88 20.28
N GLU A 41 7.46 10.43 19.10
CA GLU A 41 7.25 11.30 17.93
C GLU A 41 5.95 12.14 18.00
N MET A 42 4.99 11.75 18.85
CA MET A 42 3.76 12.52 19.09
C MET A 42 3.66 13.00 20.55
N SER A 43 4.80 13.14 21.23
CA SER A 43 4.88 13.59 22.64
C SER A 43 4.14 14.90 22.91
N ASP A 44 4.13 15.82 21.94
CA ASP A 44 3.39 17.08 22.02
C ASP A 44 1.90 16.84 22.31
N ASN A 45 1.24 15.91 21.61
CA ASN A 45 -0.17 15.59 21.85
C ASN A 45 -0.44 15.05 23.25
N PHE A 46 0.54 14.40 23.91
CA PHE A 46 0.38 13.87 25.28
C PHE A 46 0.63 14.93 26.36
N SER A 47 1.32 16.01 26.02
CA SER A 47 1.62 17.13 26.91
C SER A 47 0.66 18.31 26.75
N ASP A 48 0.02 18.41 25.58
CA ASP A 48 -0.98 19.43 25.28
C ASP A 48 -2.23 19.24 26.14
N PHE A 49 -2.69 20.31 26.77
CA PHE A 49 -3.83 20.27 27.69
C PHE A 49 -5.10 19.79 26.99
N GLU A 50 -5.31 20.23 25.76
CA GLU A 50 -6.50 20.05 24.96
C GLU A 50 -6.58 18.66 24.30
N ASP A 51 -5.44 18.09 23.94
CA ASP A 51 -5.35 16.84 23.17
C ASP A 51 -4.95 15.60 23.99
N ARG A 52 -4.28 15.79 25.14
CA ARG A 52 -3.69 14.68 25.94
C ARG A 52 -4.63 13.51 26.18
N TYR A 53 -5.88 13.80 26.53
CA TYR A 53 -6.83 12.74 26.87
C TYR A 53 -7.24 11.94 25.65
N GLU A 54 -7.41 12.60 24.50
CA GLU A 54 -7.75 11.94 23.24
C GLU A 54 -6.55 11.14 22.70
N ALA A 55 -5.33 11.64 22.88
CA ALA A 55 -4.09 10.91 22.58
C ALA A 55 -3.95 9.63 23.41
N PHE A 56 -4.18 9.68 24.73
CA PHE A 56 -4.19 8.49 25.58
C PHE A 56 -5.29 7.50 25.21
N LEU A 57 -6.51 7.97 24.90
CA LEU A 57 -7.59 7.12 24.42
C LEU A 57 -7.20 6.39 23.12
N ALA A 58 -6.60 7.10 22.16
CA ALA A 58 -6.17 6.54 20.89
C ALA A 58 -5.10 5.47 21.07
N LEU A 59 -4.04 5.77 21.84
CA LEU A 59 -2.96 4.84 22.09
C LEU A 59 -3.46 3.60 22.85
N ALA A 60 -4.22 3.78 23.94
CA ALA A 60 -4.79 2.66 24.68
C ALA A 60 -5.68 1.77 23.79
N PHE A 61 -6.45 2.39 22.89
CA PHE A 61 -7.28 1.66 21.96
C PHE A 61 -6.46 0.85 20.97
N ALA A 62 -5.44 1.47 20.35
CA ALA A 62 -4.57 0.83 19.38
C ALA A 62 -3.78 -0.33 19.99
N GLN A 63 -3.26 -0.16 21.21
CA GLN A 63 -2.61 -1.23 21.98
C GLN A 63 -3.56 -2.41 22.22
N TRP A 64 -4.78 -2.15 22.67
CA TRP A 64 -5.78 -3.21 22.86
C TRP A 64 -6.13 -3.93 21.56
N GLU A 65 -6.23 -3.20 20.45
CA GLU A 65 -6.46 -3.79 19.12
C GLU A 65 -5.33 -4.71 18.68
N THR A 66 -4.09 -4.40 19.06
CA THR A 66 -2.90 -5.18 18.74
C THR A 66 -2.48 -6.18 19.84
N GLN A 67 -3.32 -6.38 20.87
CA GLN A 67 -3.01 -7.24 22.03
C GLN A 67 -1.69 -6.85 22.73
N HIS A 68 -1.31 -5.59 22.66
CA HIS A 68 -0.26 -5.01 23.48
C HIS A 68 -0.90 -4.30 24.68
N LYS A 69 -0.16 -4.20 25.78
CA LYS A 69 -0.64 -3.58 27.01
C LYS A 69 0.51 -2.88 27.69
N ASP A 70 0.63 -1.57 27.47
CA ASP A 70 1.44 -0.73 28.33
C ASP A 70 0.60 -0.35 29.55
N ILE A 71 1.06 -0.78 30.73
CA ILE A 71 0.36 -0.51 31.98
C ILE A 71 0.26 1.00 32.27
N ARG A 72 1.27 1.78 31.88
CA ARG A 72 1.33 3.24 32.12
C ARG A 72 0.19 3.94 31.39
N VAL A 73 0.02 3.61 30.10
CA VAL A 73 -1.03 4.15 29.24
C VAL A 73 -2.42 3.75 29.73
N LEU A 74 -2.60 2.49 30.15
CA LEU A 74 -3.88 2.03 30.66
C LEU A 74 -4.25 2.67 31.99
N GLU A 75 -3.31 2.75 32.94
CA GLU A 75 -3.55 3.36 34.26
C GLU A 75 -3.86 4.86 34.15
N GLU A 76 -3.15 5.59 33.28
CA GLU A 76 -3.46 6.99 32.96
C GLU A 76 -4.89 7.11 32.42
N THR A 77 -5.23 6.28 31.43
CA THR A 77 -6.56 6.24 30.80
C THR A 77 -7.68 5.94 31.79
N GLU A 78 -7.47 4.96 32.66
CA GLU A 78 -8.40 4.61 33.73
C GLU A 78 -8.56 5.76 34.73
N ARG A 79 -7.46 6.42 35.10
CA ARG A 79 -7.48 7.52 36.07
C ARG A 79 -8.34 8.68 35.59
N PHE A 80 -8.02 9.29 34.44
CA PHE A 80 -8.73 10.52 34.03
C PHE A 80 -10.19 10.28 33.65
N ILE A 81 -10.54 9.07 33.21
CA ILE A 81 -11.94 8.71 32.96
C ILE A 81 -12.70 8.56 34.28
N THR A 82 -12.05 8.01 35.31
CA THR A 82 -12.67 7.80 36.63
C THR A 82 -12.76 9.09 37.43
N THR A 83 -11.73 9.95 37.38
CA THR A 83 -11.75 11.27 38.04
C THR A 83 -12.66 12.26 37.30
N GLY A 84 -12.84 12.07 36.00
CA GLY A 84 -13.65 12.93 35.15
C GLY A 84 -12.91 14.16 34.61
N GLU A 85 -11.58 14.24 34.77
CA GLU A 85 -10.75 15.36 34.29
C GLU A 85 -10.97 15.64 32.78
N SER A 86 -11.03 14.58 31.96
CA SER A 86 -11.31 14.74 30.52
C SER A 86 -12.66 15.37 30.20
N LEU A 87 -13.64 15.29 31.11
CA LEU A 87 -14.95 15.92 30.94
C LEU A 87 -14.92 17.40 31.28
N GLU A 88 -13.97 17.86 32.09
CA GLU A 88 -13.79 19.28 32.43
C GLU A 88 -13.39 20.07 31.18
N ILE A 89 -12.44 19.54 30.40
CA ILE A 89 -12.04 20.12 29.10
C ILE A 89 -13.21 20.17 28.12
N TRP A 90 -14.02 19.11 28.08
CA TRP A 90 -15.24 19.09 27.26
C TRP A 90 -16.26 20.15 27.69
N SER A 91 -16.34 20.46 28.98
CA SER A 91 -17.18 21.54 29.49
C SER A 91 -16.63 22.91 29.08
N GLU A 92 -15.32 23.11 29.12
CA GLU A 92 -14.66 24.37 28.71
C GLU A 92 -14.82 24.65 27.20
N ARG A 93 -14.85 23.60 26.38
CA ARG A 93 -15.10 23.67 24.92
C ARG A 93 -16.58 23.94 24.55
N GLY A 94 -17.42 24.26 25.53
CA GLY A 94 -18.84 24.61 25.31
C GLY A 94 -19.77 23.40 25.23
N GLY A 95 -19.37 22.24 25.76
CA GLY A 95 -20.21 21.06 25.84
C GLY A 95 -21.41 21.28 26.77
N ASP A 96 -22.62 21.04 26.26
CA ASP A 96 -23.82 21.08 27.11
C ASP A 96 -23.90 19.86 28.05
N GLU A 97 -24.75 19.93 29.07
CA GLU A 97 -24.90 18.86 30.06
C GLU A 97 -25.30 17.52 29.43
N THR A 98 -26.04 17.55 28.31
CA THR A 98 -26.47 16.34 27.60
C THR A 98 -25.29 15.69 26.87
N LEU A 99 -24.43 16.49 26.25
CA LEU A 99 -23.22 16.07 25.55
C LEU A 99 -22.20 15.50 26.55
N ILE A 100 -21.99 16.18 27.69
CA ILE A 100 -21.11 15.71 28.77
C ILE A 100 -21.59 14.35 29.31
N LYS A 101 -22.90 14.18 29.53
CA LYS A 101 -23.48 12.88 29.95
C LYS A 101 -23.23 11.78 28.91
N ARG A 102 -23.38 12.10 27.62
CA ARG A 102 -23.12 11.15 26.52
C ARG A 102 -21.63 10.80 26.43
N ARG A 103 -20.73 11.77 26.54
CA ARG A 103 -19.27 11.58 26.56
C ARG A 103 -18.86 10.69 27.72
N ARG A 104 -19.35 10.96 28.94
CA ARG A 104 -19.12 10.11 30.12
C ARG A 104 -19.52 8.65 29.88
N SER A 105 -20.70 8.43 29.30
CA SER A 105 -21.18 7.09 28.96
C SER A 105 -20.29 6.39 27.93
N ALA A 106 -19.81 7.13 26.93
CA ALA A 106 -18.86 6.63 25.93
C ALA A 106 -17.52 6.23 26.57
N LEU A 107 -16.96 7.06 27.45
CA LEU A 107 -15.69 6.79 28.15
C LEU A 107 -15.78 5.56 29.06
N HIS A 108 -16.85 5.40 29.86
CA HIS A 108 -17.02 4.18 30.66
C HIS A 108 -17.26 2.94 29.81
N SER A 109 -17.95 3.07 28.67
CA SER A 109 -18.11 1.97 27.72
C SER A 109 -16.78 1.58 27.08
N PHE A 110 -15.93 2.55 26.81
CA PHE A 110 -14.57 2.36 26.33
C PHE A 110 -13.70 1.63 27.36
N LEU A 111 -13.69 2.04 28.63
CA LEU A 111 -12.98 1.30 29.68
C LEU A 111 -13.46 -0.15 29.83
N ARG A 112 -14.79 -0.38 29.82
CA ARG A 112 -15.35 -1.75 29.86
C ARG A 112 -14.95 -2.60 28.65
N LYS A 113 -14.60 -1.98 27.53
CA LYS A 113 -14.07 -2.66 26.35
C LYS A 113 -12.60 -3.03 26.55
N LEU A 114 -11.78 -2.08 27.00
CA LEU A 114 -10.36 -2.30 27.25
C LEU A 114 -10.10 -3.35 28.35
N SER A 115 -10.97 -3.43 29.36
CA SER A 115 -10.85 -4.40 30.45
C SER A 115 -11.06 -5.86 30.01
N LYS A 116 -11.67 -6.09 28.85
CA LYS A 116 -11.85 -7.43 28.28
C LYS A 116 -10.69 -7.75 27.36
N PRO A 117 -10.05 -8.92 27.48
CA PRO A 117 -9.00 -9.31 26.54
C PRO A 117 -9.57 -9.40 25.12
N ARG A 118 -8.87 -8.82 24.14
CA ARG A 118 -9.23 -8.96 22.73
C ARG A 118 -8.98 -10.39 22.29
N ARG A 119 -9.95 -10.99 21.56
CA ARG A 119 -9.86 -12.38 21.09
C ARG A 119 -8.74 -12.62 20.08
N SER A 120 -8.47 -11.64 19.22
CA SER A 120 -7.44 -11.74 18.18
C SER A 120 -6.85 -10.38 17.88
N LYS A 121 -5.52 -10.34 17.71
CA LYS A 121 -4.79 -9.18 17.21
C LYS A 121 -5.38 -8.66 15.90
N LYS A 122 -5.46 -7.34 15.75
CA LYS A 122 -5.81 -6.69 14.50
C LYS A 122 -4.77 -7.04 13.42
N ARG A 123 -5.26 -7.49 12.26
CA ARG A 123 -4.42 -7.78 11.10
C ARG A 123 -3.82 -6.48 10.57
N ARG A 124 -2.56 -6.54 10.12
CA ARG A 124 -1.93 -5.42 9.41
C ARG A 124 -2.65 -5.20 8.10
N ALA A 125 -2.80 -3.94 7.69
CA ALA A 125 -3.23 -3.62 6.34
C ALA A 125 -2.10 -4.00 5.38
N HIS A 126 -2.40 -4.86 4.41
CA HIS A 126 -1.46 -5.12 3.32
C HIS A 126 -1.55 -3.97 2.33
N LYS A 127 -0.41 -3.32 2.05
CA LYS A 127 -0.33 -2.43 0.89
C LYS A 127 -0.54 -3.30 -0.36
N VAL A 128 -1.54 -2.97 -1.16
CA VAL A 128 -1.74 -3.62 -2.46
C VAL A 128 -0.53 -3.24 -3.31
N PRO A 129 0.27 -4.20 -3.80
CA PRO A 129 1.40 -3.89 -4.65
C PRO A 129 0.93 -3.12 -5.89
N GLU A 130 1.61 -2.02 -6.21
CA GLU A 130 1.30 -1.24 -7.41
C GLU A 130 2.07 -1.83 -8.60
N PHE A 131 1.34 -2.42 -9.54
CA PHE A 131 1.90 -2.89 -10.81
C PHE A 131 1.68 -1.86 -11.91
N LYS A 132 2.76 -1.46 -12.59
CA LYS A 132 2.71 -0.49 -13.69
C LYS A 132 3.44 -1.03 -14.92
N GLU A 133 2.83 -0.84 -16.08
CA GLU A 133 3.41 -1.16 -17.38
C GLU A 133 3.76 0.12 -18.14
N THR A 134 4.93 0.17 -18.75
CA THR A 134 5.32 1.22 -19.70
C THR A 134 5.52 0.59 -21.07
N ILE A 135 4.67 0.94 -22.02
CA ILE A 135 4.73 0.38 -23.38
C ILE A 135 5.87 1.04 -24.14
N LEU A 136 6.82 0.24 -24.62
CA LEU A 136 7.92 0.67 -25.50
C LEU A 136 7.53 0.53 -26.97
N VAL A 137 6.89 -0.59 -27.31
CA VAL A 137 6.46 -0.91 -28.68
C VAL A 137 5.07 -1.56 -28.61
N ASP A 138 4.14 -1.09 -29.44
CA ASP A 138 2.83 -1.72 -29.65
C ASP A 138 2.48 -1.61 -31.13
N LEU A 139 2.62 -2.71 -31.86
CA LEU A 139 2.56 -2.74 -33.32
C LEU A 139 1.68 -3.86 -33.81
N LEU A 140 0.56 -3.49 -34.43
CA LEU A 140 -0.33 -4.41 -35.11
C LEU A 140 0.30 -4.91 -36.42
N ALA A 141 0.20 -6.20 -36.67
CA ALA A 141 0.64 -6.82 -37.91
C ALA A 141 -0.22 -6.35 -39.10
N PRO A 142 0.31 -6.37 -40.33
CA PRO A 142 -0.41 -5.88 -41.52
C PRO A 142 -1.74 -6.59 -41.81
N ASP A 143 -1.92 -7.80 -41.31
CA ASP A 143 -3.16 -8.58 -41.46
C ASP A 143 -4.20 -8.31 -40.35
N ASN A 144 -3.87 -7.46 -39.37
CA ASN A 144 -4.66 -7.13 -38.19
C ASN A 144 -5.01 -8.33 -37.29
N ARG A 145 -4.27 -9.44 -37.38
CA ARG A 145 -4.55 -10.66 -36.59
C ARG A 145 -3.68 -10.81 -35.36
N LYS A 146 -2.56 -10.11 -35.33
CA LYS A 146 -1.57 -10.22 -34.26
C LYS A 146 -0.83 -8.93 -34.04
N ALA A 147 -0.26 -8.76 -32.86
CA ALA A 147 0.48 -7.57 -32.49
C ALA A 147 1.77 -7.93 -31.74
N LEU A 148 2.82 -7.16 -31.98
CA LEU A 148 4.01 -7.13 -31.14
C LEU A 148 3.75 -6.14 -30.00
N LYS A 149 3.89 -6.58 -28.76
CA LYS A 149 3.90 -5.71 -27.58
C LYS A 149 5.22 -5.87 -26.84
N ILE A 150 5.92 -4.77 -26.61
CA ILE A 150 7.12 -4.73 -25.77
C ILE A 150 6.90 -3.68 -24.69
N GLN A 151 7.09 -4.07 -23.43
CA GLN A 151 6.80 -3.22 -22.30
C GLN A 151 7.75 -3.46 -21.13
N GLU A 152 7.96 -2.41 -20.35
CA GLU A 152 8.66 -2.46 -19.07
C GLU A 152 7.66 -2.61 -17.94
N ASN A 153 7.90 -3.57 -17.05
CA ASN A 153 7.03 -3.88 -15.93
C ASN A 153 7.67 -3.36 -14.64
N TYR A 154 6.86 -2.73 -13.79
CA TYR A 154 7.30 -2.13 -12.53
C TYR A 154 6.42 -2.61 -11.38
N LEU A 155 7.04 -2.82 -10.23
CA LEU A 155 6.38 -3.14 -8.96
C LEU A 155 6.80 -2.12 -7.91
N ASP A 156 5.82 -1.38 -7.38
CA ASP A 156 6.06 -0.28 -6.42
C ASP A 156 7.13 0.71 -6.90
N GLY A 157 7.06 1.06 -8.19
CA GLY A 157 8.01 1.97 -8.85
C GLY A 157 9.40 1.38 -9.14
N LYS A 158 9.68 0.14 -8.71
CA LYS A 158 10.93 -0.56 -9.03
C LYS A 158 10.77 -1.33 -10.33
N PHE A 159 11.73 -1.20 -11.23
CA PHE A 159 11.78 -1.98 -12.46
C PHE A 159 11.88 -3.48 -12.13
N LEU A 160 11.05 -4.28 -12.79
CA LEU A 160 11.09 -5.73 -12.71
C LEU A 160 11.85 -6.32 -13.90
N HIS A 161 11.34 -6.11 -15.11
CA HIS A 161 11.91 -6.60 -16.36
C HIS A 161 11.21 -5.95 -17.56
N THR A 162 11.87 -5.98 -18.70
CA THR A 162 11.26 -5.72 -20.02
C THR A 162 10.75 -7.05 -20.57
N SER A 163 9.49 -7.11 -21.00
CA SER A 163 8.91 -8.27 -21.66
C SER A 163 8.47 -7.93 -23.09
N ALA A 164 8.68 -8.87 -23.99
CA ALA A 164 8.20 -8.79 -25.35
C ALA A 164 7.33 -10.00 -25.67
N THR A 165 6.16 -9.74 -26.23
CA THR A 165 5.17 -10.75 -26.60
C THR A 165 4.66 -10.52 -28.02
N VAL A 166 4.26 -11.61 -28.66
CA VAL A 166 3.40 -11.56 -29.84
C VAL A 166 2.04 -12.12 -29.45
N MET A 167 0.98 -11.35 -29.68
CA MET A 167 -0.39 -11.65 -29.27
C MET A 167 -1.30 -11.83 -30.48
N TRP A 168 -2.05 -12.94 -30.53
CA TRP A 168 -3.11 -13.27 -31.47
C TRP A 168 -4.47 -13.18 -30.74
N GLY A 169 -5.09 -12.00 -30.73
CA GLY A 169 -6.41 -11.79 -30.13
C GLY A 169 -6.49 -12.23 -28.65
N GLU A 170 -6.97 -13.45 -28.42
CA GLU A 170 -7.19 -14.02 -27.08
C GLU A 170 -5.98 -14.71 -26.44
N GLY A 171 -4.86 -14.85 -27.15
CA GLY A 171 -3.65 -15.45 -26.58
C GLY A 171 -2.38 -15.07 -27.31
N GLY A 172 -1.27 -15.68 -26.93
CA GLY A 172 0.04 -15.33 -27.47
C GLY A 172 1.17 -15.94 -26.66
N GLY A 173 2.39 -15.50 -26.95
CA GLY A 173 3.60 -16.01 -26.32
C GLY A 173 4.63 -14.93 -26.08
N SER A 174 5.44 -15.13 -25.05
CA SER A 174 6.67 -14.37 -24.83
C SER A 174 7.70 -14.74 -25.89
N ILE A 175 8.34 -13.73 -26.46
CA ILE A 175 9.43 -13.89 -27.42
C ILE A 175 10.80 -13.61 -26.78
N PHE A 176 10.88 -12.66 -25.84
CA PHE A 176 12.06 -12.48 -24.99
C PHE A 176 11.71 -11.70 -23.70
N HIS A 177 12.62 -11.79 -22.74
CA HIS A 177 12.67 -10.95 -21.54
C HIS A 177 14.04 -10.28 -21.42
N SER A 178 14.14 -9.16 -20.71
CA SER A 178 15.41 -8.53 -20.35
C SER A 178 15.36 -7.93 -18.96
N ASP A 179 16.44 -8.10 -18.21
CA ASP A 179 16.63 -7.47 -16.90
C ASP A 179 17.17 -6.03 -17.02
N ARG A 180 17.26 -5.50 -18.25
CA ARG A 180 17.62 -4.11 -18.52
C ARG A 180 16.39 -3.26 -18.79
N SER A 181 16.39 -2.07 -18.21
CA SER A 181 15.45 -0.99 -18.53
C SER A 181 16.05 0.02 -19.51
N GLY A 182 15.22 0.86 -20.10
CA GLY A 182 15.60 1.89 -21.05
C GLY A 182 16.08 1.34 -22.39
N LEU A 183 15.58 0.17 -22.80
CA LEU A 183 15.91 -0.40 -24.10
C LEU A 183 15.31 0.44 -25.22
N MET A 184 16.15 0.83 -26.17
CA MET A 184 15.74 1.54 -27.39
C MET A 184 15.47 0.50 -28.47
N ILE A 185 14.19 0.22 -28.70
CA ILE A 185 13.74 -0.89 -29.53
C ILE A 185 12.88 -0.35 -30.67
N ILE A 186 13.10 -0.87 -31.87
CA ILE A 186 12.26 -0.63 -33.04
C ILE A 186 11.70 -1.99 -33.49
N GLY A 187 10.37 -2.12 -33.51
CA GLY A 187 9.71 -3.26 -34.12
C GLY A 187 9.23 -2.92 -35.53
N GLU A 188 9.28 -3.89 -36.44
CA GLU A 188 8.77 -3.73 -37.80
C GLU A 188 8.24 -5.06 -38.36
N TRP A 189 7.00 -5.04 -38.84
CA TRP A 189 6.44 -6.16 -39.59
C TRP A 189 6.85 -6.06 -41.06
N LEU A 190 7.72 -6.97 -41.52
CA LEU A 190 8.12 -7.08 -42.93
C LEU A 190 7.07 -7.78 -43.81
N GLY A 191 6.11 -8.42 -43.15
CA GLY A 191 4.92 -9.03 -43.72
C GLY A 191 4.08 -9.63 -42.60
N PRO A 192 2.93 -10.26 -42.91
CA PRO A 192 2.09 -10.85 -41.88
C PRO A 192 2.86 -11.83 -40.98
N GLN A 193 3.74 -12.68 -41.51
CA GLN A 193 4.43 -13.72 -40.72
C GLN A 193 5.91 -13.42 -40.43
N ASN A 194 6.38 -12.21 -40.72
CA ASN A 194 7.79 -11.85 -40.56
C ASN A 194 7.90 -10.58 -39.73
N LEU A 195 8.46 -10.72 -38.54
CA LEU A 195 8.65 -9.64 -37.59
C LEU A 195 10.15 -9.42 -37.35
N ARG A 196 10.57 -8.17 -37.50
CA ARG A 196 11.91 -7.71 -37.16
C ARG A 196 11.85 -6.89 -35.88
N VAL A 197 12.83 -7.12 -35.00
CA VAL A 197 13.03 -6.34 -33.77
C VAL A 197 14.48 -5.89 -33.72
N CYS A 198 14.69 -4.58 -33.82
CA CYS A 198 16.01 -3.95 -33.80
C CYS A 198 16.27 -3.30 -32.43
N PHE A 199 17.46 -3.53 -31.88
CA PHE A 199 17.94 -2.94 -30.64
C PHE A 199 19.06 -1.93 -30.94
N LEU A 200 18.92 -0.71 -30.40
CA LEU A 200 19.89 0.38 -30.63
C LEU A 200 20.92 0.53 -29.50
N ASN A 201 20.68 -0.07 -28.33
CA ASN A 201 21.53 0.08 -27.14
C ASN A 201 21.64 -1.20 -26.29
N ALA A 202 21.45 -2.35 -26.93
CA ALA A 202 21.54 -3.66 -26.29
C ALA A 202 22.23 -4.66 -27.21
N ILE A 203 22.79 -5.68 -26.60
CA ILE A 203 23.38 -6.84 -27.27
C ILE A 203 22.53 -8.08 -27.01
N ARG A 204 22.79 -9.16 -27.74
CA ARG A 204 22.03 -10.41 -27.61
C ARG A 204 22.04 -10.98 -26.19
N ASP A 205 23.15 -10.84 -25.48
CA ASP A 205 23.32 -11.36 -24.11
C ASP A 205 22.48 -10.60 -23.07
N ASP A 206 21.97 -9.42 -23.42
CA ASP A 206 21.01 -8.68 -22.59
C ASP A 206 19.60 -9.28 -22.64
N LEU A 207 19.35 -10.23 -23.56
CA LEU A 207 18.05 -10.84 -23.80
C LEU A 207 18.04 -12.29 -23.33
N ILE A 208 16.96 -12.64 -22.64
CA ILE A 208 16.66 -13.99 -22.19
C ILE A 208 15.51 -14.50 -23.05
N PHE A 209 15.78 -15.53 -23.84
CA PHE A 209 14.78 -16.20 -24.67
C PHE A 209 14.16 -17.38 -23.91
N GLY A 210 12.87 -17.61 -24.15
CA GLY A 210 12.16 -18.75 -23.57
C GLY A 210 12.61 -20.11 -24.13
N MET A 211 11.97 -21.18 -23.67
CA MET A 211 12.19 -22.52 -24.23
C MET A 211 11.64 -22.62 -25.65
N GLY A 212 12.43 -23.17 -26.58
CA GLY A 212 12.04 -23.37 -27.97
C GLY A 212 12.97 -22.65 -28.96
N ASN A 213 12.47 -22.41 -30.17
CA ASN A 213 13.18 -21.64 -31.18
C ASN A 213 13.04 -20.14 -30.86
N PRO A 214 14.12 -19.42 -30.51
CA PRO A 214 14.03 -18.00 -30.17
C PRO A 214 13.59 -17.14 -31.36
N ASN A 215 13.77 -17.64 -32.59
CA ASN A 215 13.47 -16.95 -33.83
C ASN A 215 12.05 -17.25 -34.34
N GLU A 216 11.16 -17.79 -33.51
CA GLU A 216 9.79 -18.10 -33.89
C GLU A 216 8.81 -17.84 -32.74
N ALA A 217 7.72 -17.14 -33.03
CA ALA A 217 6.55 -17.07 -32.16
C ALA A 217 5.45 -17.93 -32.77
N PHE A 218 4.81 -18.77 -31.95
CA PHE A 218 3.75 -19.67 -32.41
C PHE A 218 2.54 -19.57 -31.48
N PHE A 219 1.34 -19.52 -32.07
CA PHE A 219 0.10 -19.63 -31.33
C PHE A 219 -0.97 -20.31 -32.19
N CYS A 220 -1.57 -21.39 -31.66
CA CYS A 220 -2.74 -22.07 -32.23
C CYS A 220 -2.64 -22.37 -33.75
N GLY A 221 -1.48 -22.81 -34.23
CA GLY A 221 -1.29 -23.22 -35.63
C GLY A 221 -0.82 -22.11 -36.56
N ASP A 222 -0.68 -20.87 -36.07
CA ASP A 222 -0.05 -19.77 -36.79
C ASP A 222 1.34 -19.48 -36.21
N SER A 223 2.31 -19.18 -37.09
CA SER A 223 3.68 -18.84 -36.68
C SER A 223 4.18 -17.56 -37.32
N VAL A 224 5.04 -16.86 -36.57
CA VAL A 224 5.74 -15.65 -36.98
C VAL A 224 7.24 -15.92 -36.85
N THR A 225 7.96 -15.72 -37.94
CA THR A 225 9.43 -15.73 -37.92
C THR A 225 9.93 -14.41 -37.34
N LEU A 226 10.86 -14.51 -36.39
CA LEU A 226 11.45 -13.41 -35.65
C LEU A 226 12.90 -13.20 -36.09
N ALA A 227 13.24 -11.97 -36.49
CA ALA A 227 14.60 -11.55 -36.75
C ALA A 227 15.02 -10.48 -35.74
N TYR A 228 16.09 -10.75 -34.99
CA TYR A 228 16.67 -9.79 -34.04
C TYR A 228 17.93 -9.16 -34.63
N GLU A 229 17.97 -7.83 -34.66
CA GLU A 229 19.12 -7.05 -35.10
C GLU A 229 19.63 -6.19 -33.94
N PHE A 230 20.95 -6.13 -33.76
CA PHE A 230 21.60 -5.35 -32.71
C PHE A 230 22.53 -4.36 -33.38
N SER A 231 22.41 -3.08 -33.03
CA SER A 231 23.35 -2.05 -33.48
C SER A 231 24.63 -2.13 -32.64
N ASP A 232 25.78 -2.10 -33.30
CA ASP A 232 27.10 -1.97 -32.65
C ASP A 232 27.31 -0.57 -32.04
#